data_AF-A0A943UPF4-F1
#
_entry.id   AF-A0A943UPF4-F1
#
_cell.length_a   1.000
_cell.length_b   1.000
_cell.length_c   1.000
_cell.angle_alpha   90.00
_cell.angle_beta   90.00
_cell.angle_gamma   90.00
#
_symmetry.space_group_name_H-M   'P 1'
#
loop_
_entity.id
_entity.type
_entity.pdbx_description
1 polymer ?
#
loop_
_entity_poly.entity_id
_entity_poly.type
_entity_poly.pdbx_seq_one_letter_code
_entity_poly.pdbx_strand_id
1 'polypeptide(L)'
;MDDNELAEQRVAVAVRERLKRLRGMYAYWLQFPTKSSKDLVEYAVRMFGIGRSQAYDDLHVTQILLGSLQQASKEFMRWKINQDLEHDLRIARSKGDMRAVASIEKARILNNRTDKDDEPELEFDKIVPQNFIPTDDPTVIGIAKVVGLRDKIRKLEKKYGRDIEDAEYQEVTDDGTGE
;
A
#
# COMPACT_ATOMS: atom_id res chain seq x y z
N MET A 1 -0.57 17.85 -19.97
CA MET A 1 -1.85 18.13 -20.65
C MET A 1 -2.09 19.61 -20.70
N ASP A 2 -2.01 20.13 -21.90
CA ASP A 2 -2.26 21.54 -22.19
C ASP A 2 -3.76 21.83 -22.26
N ASP A 3 -4.16 23.10 -22.09
CA ASP A 3 -5.58 23.48 -22.08
C ASP A 3 -6.30 23.15 -23.40
N ASN A 4 -5.56 23.11 -24.50
CA ASN A 4 -6.06 22.79 -25.83
C ASN A 4 -6.43 21.29 -25.97
N GLU A 5 -5.63 20.39 -25.40
CA GLU A 5 -5.91 18.94 -25.41
C GLU A 5 -7.18 18.61 -24.60
N LEU A 6 -7.41 19.32 -23.49
CA LEU A 6 -8.62 19.17 -22.68
C LEU A 6 -9.88 19.70 -23.37
N ALA A 7 -9.73 20.70 -24.25
CA ALA A 7 -10.83 21.21 -25.06
C ALA A 7 -11.23 20.23 -26.17
N GLU A 8 -10.25 19.60 -26.81
CA GLU A 8 -10.45 18.57 -27.83
C GLU A 8 -11.17 17.32 -27.28
N GLN A 9 -10.87 16.96 -26.04
CA GLN A 9 -11.54 15.87 -25.32
C GLN A 9 -12.97 16.20 -24.82
N ARG A 10 -13.51 17.37 -25.18
CA ARG A 10 -14.84 17.85 -24.78
C ARG A 10 -15.08 17.88 -23.26
N VAL A 11 -14.02 18.09 -22.47
CA VAL A 11 -14.14 18.21 -21.01
C VAL A 11 -14.96 19.47 -20.69
N ALA A 12 -15.89 19.36 -19.75
CA ALA A 12 -16.73 20.49 -19.33
C ALA A 12 -15.88 21.69 -18.87
N VAL A 13 -16.31 22.91 -19.19
CA VAL A 13 -15.55 24.15 -18.87
C VAL A 13 -15.32 24.29 -17.37
N ALA A 14 -16.34 24.00 -16.55
CA ALA A 14 -16.23 24.06 -15.10
C ALA A 14 -15.17 23.09 -14.53
N VAL A 15 -14.99 21.93 -15.17
CA VAL A 15 -13.98 20.94 -14.78
C VAL A 15 -12.59 21.44 -15.17
N ARG A 16 -12.44 22.05 -16.35
CA ARG A 16 -11.17 22.67 -16.78
C ARG A 16 -10.73 23.80 -15.84
N GLU A 17 -11.66 24.67 -15.45
CA GLU A 17 -11.38 25.74 -14.48
C GLU A 17 -10.98 25.18 -13.11
N ARG A 18 -11.69 24.17 -12.60
CA ARG A 18 -11.32 23.50 -11.36
C ARG A 18 -9.92 22.89 -11.44
N LEU A 19 -9.58 22.28 -12.58
CA LEU A 19 -8.27 21.68 -12.79
C LEU A 19 -7.14 22.71 -12.73
N LYS A 20 -7.35 23.90 -13.32
CA LYS A 20 -6.39 25.03 -13.24
C LYS A 20 -6.18 25.49 -11.79
N ARG A 21 -7.25 25.58 -11.01
CA ARG A 21 -7.17 25.94 -9.59
C ARG A 21 -6.38 24.90 -8.79
N LEU A 22 -6.69 23.62 -8.97
CA LEU A 22 -5.97 22.53 -8.31
C LEU A 22 -4.48 22.54 -8.65
N ARG A 23 -4.13 22.73 -9.93
CA ARG A 23 -2.73 22.87 -10.38
C ARG A 23 -2.03 24.06 -9.74
N GLY A 24 -2.70 25.21 -9.68
CA GLY A 24 -2.13 26.42 -9.08
C GLY A 24 -1.96 26.31 -7.55
N MET A 25 -2.95 25.74 -6.85
CA MET A 25 -2.85 25.46 -5.41
C MET A 25 -1.73 24.47 -5.10
N TYR A 26 -1.61 23.42 -5.92
CA TYR A 26 -0.54 22.43 -5.81
C TYR A 26 0.85 23.08 -5.99
N ALA A 27 1.05 23.86 -7.05
CA ALA A 27 2.31 24.54 -7.31
C ALA A 27 2.68 25.54 -6.20
N TYR A 28 1.70 26.30 -5.70
CA TYR A 28 1.91 27.24 -4.61
C TYR A 28 2.30 26.53 -3.30
N TRP A 29 1.65 25.41 -2.99
CA TRP A 29 1.97 24.66 -1.78
C TRP A 29 3.35 23.98 -1.88
N LEU A 30 3.74 23.51 -3.07
CA LEU A 30 5.08 22.98 -3.31
C LEU A 30 6.16 24.05 -3.10
N GLN A 31 5.89 25.29 -3.52
CA GLN A 31 6.80 26.43 -3.35
C GLN A 31 6.88 26.90 -1.89
N PHE A 32 5.78 26.79 -1.14
CA PHE A 32 5.68 27.26 0.24
C PHE A 32 5.09 26.18 1.17
N PRO A 33 5.85 25.12 1.48
CA PRO A 33 5.37 23.94 2.22
C PRO A 33 4.98 24.24 3.68
N THR A 34 5.49 25.33 4.26
CA THR A 34 5.24 25.77 5.64
C THR A 34 3.93 26.51 5.82
N LYS A 35 3.22 26.85 4.74
CA LYS A 35 1.93 27.55 4.81
C LYS A 35 0.86 26.67 5.43
N SER A 36 0.04 27.28 6.28
CA SER A 36 -1.09 26.60 6.92
C SER A 36 -2.22 26.38 5.92
N SER A 37 -3.11 25.42 6.21
CA SER A 37 -4.33 25.20 5.42
C SER A 37 -5.17 26.47 5.27
N LYS A 38 -5.17 27.34 6.29
CA LYS A 38 -5.89 28.63 6.25
C LYS A 38 -5.28 29.59 5.24
N ASP A 39 -3.94 29.69 5.21
CA ASP A 39 -3.24 30.56 4.27
C ASP A 39 -3.41 30.09 2.81
N LEU A 40 -3.45 28.77 2.60
CA LEU A 40 -3.67 28.18 1.28
C LEU A 40 -5.09 28.45 0.76
N VAL A 41 -6.09 28.37 1.65
CA VAL A 41 -7.48 28.72 1.31
C VAL A 41 -7.61 30.21 1.01
N GLU A 42 -6.98 31.07 1.80
CA GLU A 42 -7.00 32.51 1.58
C GLU A 42 -6.31 32.90 0.27
N TYR A 43 -5.20 32.23 -0.06
CA TYR A 43 -4.56 32.33 -1.37
C TYR A 43 -5.51 31.91 -2.50
N ALA A 44 -6.18 30.75 -2.38
CA ALA A 44 -7.08 30.25 -3.41
C ALA A 44 -8.29 31.17 -3.65
N VAL A 45 -8.86 31.72 -2.58
CA VAL A 45 -9.95 32.72 -2.66
C VAL A 45 -9.46 33.98 -3.36
N ARG A 46 -8.27 34.49 -3.01
CA ARG A 46 -7.72 35.73 -3.60
C ARG A 46 -7.30 35.57 -5.06
N MET A 47 -6.67 34.44 -5.39
CA MET A 47 -6.10 34.17 -6.71
C MET A 47 -7.16 33.76 -7.74
N PHE A 48 -8.15 32.98 -7.32
CA PHE A 48 -9.15 32.39 -8.23
C PHE A 48 -10.57 32.96 -8.03
N GLY A 49 -10.79 33.85 -7.07
CA GLY A 49 -12.09 34.51 -6.84
C GLY A 49 -13.20 33.56 -6.39
N ILE A 50 -12.86 32.40 -5.84
CA ILE A 50 -13.82 31.37 -5.43
C ILE A 50 -14.30 31.58 -3.99
N GLY A 51 -15.48 31.04 -3.66
CA GLY A 51 -15.98 31.03 -2.29
C GLY A 51 -15.12 30.14 -1.36
N ARG A 52 -15.11 30.46 -0.06
CA ARG A 52 -14.32 29.71 0.94
C ARG A 52 -14.64 28.21 0.96
N SER A 53 -15.92 27.83 0.85
CA SER A 53 -16.34 26.42 0.85
C SER A 53 -15.68 25.65 -0.29
N GLN A 54 -15.70 26.23 -1.51
CA GLN A 54 -15.11 25.60 -2.68
C GLN A 54 -13.58 25.54 -2.58
N ALA A 55 -12.95 26.55 -1.96
CA ALA A 55 -11.52 26.54 -1.72
C ALA A 55 -11.09 25.43 -0.72
N TYR A 56 -11.90 25.13 0.29
CA TYR A 56 -11.65 24.00 1.18
C TYR A 56 -11.81 22.66 0.46
N ASP A 57 -12.83 22.52 -0.39
CA ASP A 57 -13.00 21.30 -1.21
C ASP A 57 -11.83 21.08 -2.17
N ASP A 58 -11.39 22.14 -2.85
CA ASP A 58 -10.24 22.09 -3.76
C ASP A 58 -8.93 21.85 -2.98
N LEU A 59 -8.78 22.40 -1.76
CA LEU A 59 -7.66 22.08 -0.87
C LEU A 59 -7.66 20.59 -0.48
N HIS A 60 -8.82 20.02 -0.14
CA HIS A 60 -8.92 18.61 0.23
C HIS A 60 -8.53 17.69 -0.93
N VAL A 61 -8.98 17.99 -2.15
CA VAL A 61 -8.56 17.25 -3.35
C VAL A 61 -7.05 17.40 -3.58
N THR A 62 -6.51 18.61 -3.40
CA THR A 62 -5.06 18.86 -3.52
C THR A 62 -4.27 18.07 -2.47
N GLN A 63 -4.78 17.96 -1.25
CA GLN A 63 -4.23 17.13 -0.18
C GLN A 63 -4.27 15.64 -0.52
N ILE A 64 -5.35 15.15 -1.12
CA ILE A 64 -5.43 13.75 -1.59
C ILE A 64 -4.45 13.52 -2.73
N LEU A 65 -4.26 14.47 -3.65
CA LEU A 65 -3.28 14.32 -4.72
C LEU A 65 -1.85 14.27 -4.18
N LEU A 66 -1.53 15.13 -3.20
CA LEU A 66 -0.30 15.04 -2.40
C LEU A 66 -0.23 13.75 -1.55
N GLY A 67 -1.38 13.24 -1.13
CA GLY A 67 -1.55 12.07 -0.28
C GLY A 67 -1.53 10.75 -1.05
N SER A 68 -1.88 10.69 -2.34
CA SER A 68 -1.68 9.51 -3.18
C SER A 68 -0.20 9.22 -3.41
N LEU A 69 0.63 10.24 -3.17
CA LEU A 69 2.04 10.11 -2.92
C LEU A 69 2.35 9.48 -1.55
N GLN A 70 1.44 8.85 -0.77
CA GLN A 70 1.70 8.46 0.63
C GLN A 70 2.75 7.37 0.88
N GLN A 71 3.11 6.57 -0.12
CA GLN A 71 4.36 5.81 -0.06
C GLN A 71 5.60 6.73 -0.20
N ALA A 72 5.48 7.82 -0.95
CA ALA A 72 6.41 8.95 -0.98
C ALA A 72 6.13 10.04 0.11
N SER A 73 5.08 9.94 0.95
CA SER A 73 4.74 11.00 1.92
C SER A 73 5.56 10.91 3.18
N LYS A 74 6.08 9.72 3.54
CA LYS A 74 7.09 9.65 4.61
C LYS A 74 8.32 10.44 4.20
N GLU A 75 8.75 10.31 2.94
CA GLU A 75 9.89 11.07 2.42
C GLU A 75 9.58 12.57 2.33
N PHE A 76 8.40 12.94 1.83
CA PHE A 76 7.97 14.33 1.78
C PHE A 76 7.83 14.96 3.18
N MET A 77 7.22 14.24 4.13
CA MET A 77 7.10 14.69 5.52
C MET A 77 8.48 14.77 6.19
N ARG A 78 9.36 13.80 5.94
CA ARG A 78 10.75 13.83 6.40
C ARG A 78 11.47 15.05 5.86
N TRP A 79 11.36 15.33 4.55
CA TRP A 79 11.90 16.52 3.91
C TRP A 79 11.35 17.81 4.52
N LYS A 80 10.03 17.92 4.68
CA LYS A 80 9.38 19.10 5.28
C LYS A 80 9.83 19.34 6.72
N ILE A 81 9.83 18.30 7.54
CA ILE A 81 10.32 18.36 8.93
C ILE A 81 11.80 18.75 8.95
N ASN A 82 12.62 18.23 8.03
CA ASN A 82 14.02 18.64 7.91
C ASN A 82 14.17 20.12 7.57
N GLN A 83 13.31 20.68 6.70
CA GLN A 83 13.32 22.13 6.40
C GLN A 83 12.96 22.97 7.63
N ASP A 84 11.93 22.56 8.39
CA ASP A 84 11.51 23.25 9.62
C ASP A 84 12.63 23.19 10.67
N LEU A 85 13.24 22.03 10.88
CA LEU A 85 14.37 21.86 11.81
C LEU A 85 15.61 22.68 11.39
N GLU A 86 15.90 22.79 10.10
CA GLU A 86 17.01 23.60 9.57
C GLU A 86 16.80 25.10 9.86
N HIS A 87 15.56 25.57 9.72
CA HIS A 87 15.17 26.93 10.09
C HIS A 87 15.33 27.18 11.59
N ASP A 88 14.82 26.28 12.43
CA ASP A 88 14.87 26.41 13.88
C ASP A 88 16.30 26.31 14.43
N LEU A 89 17.14 25.46 13.83
CA LEU A 89 18.56 25.35 14.13
C LEU A 89 19.28 26.69 13.89
N ARG A 90 18.94 27.38 12.79
CA ARG A 90 19.51 28.70 12.46
C ARG A 90 19.17 29.74 13.53
N ILE A 91 17.94 29.73 14.02
CA ILE A 91 17.47 30.63 15.09
C ILE A 91 18.12 30.26 16.44
N ALA A 92 18.22 28.97 16.77
CA ALA A 92 18.84 28.52 18.01
C ALA A 92 20.34 28.90 18.06
N ARG A 93 21.06 28.71 16.94
CA ARG A 93 22.46 29.11 16.79
C ARG A 93 22.64 30.63 16.87
N SER A 94 21.74 31.43 16.28
CA SER A 94 21.83 32.90 16.37
C SER A 94 21.57 33.43 17.78
N LYS A 95 20.78 32.72 18.59
CA LYS A 95 20.53 33.03 20.00
C LYS A 95 21.59 32.46 20.96
N GLY A 96 22.50 31.61 20.50
CA GLY A 96 23.51 30.95 21.32
C GLY A 96 22.96 29.86 22.25
N ASP A 97 21.73 29.38 22.04
CA ASP A 97 21.12 28.33 22.86
C ASP A 97 21.56 26.94 22.38
N MET A 98 22.69 26.48 22.92
CA MET A 98 23.25 25.17 22.58
C MET A 98 22.40 23.99 23.06
N ARG A 99 21.53 24.18 24.07
CA ARG A 99 20.61 23.11 24.51
C ARG A 99 19.51 22.89 23.49
N ALA A 100 18.94 23.97 22.95
CA ALA A 100 17.97 23.89 21.86
C ALA A 100 18.58 23.25 20.60
N VAL A 101 19.83 23.62 20.25
CA VAL A 101 20.56 23.02 19.12
C VAL A 101 20.70 21.50 19.27
N ALA A 102 21.15 21.02 20.44
CA ALA A 102 21.29 19.58 20.70
C ALA A 102 19.95 18.82 20.61
N SER A 103 18.86 19.43 21.07
CA SER A 103 17.50 18.86 20.97
C SER A 103 17.02 18.75 19.52
N ILE A 104 17.24 19.79 18.72
CA ILE A 104 16.86 19.84 17.29
C ILE A 104 17.67 18.82 16.49
N GLU A 105 18.98 18.70 16.73
CA GLU A 105 19.83 17.71 16.05
C GLU A 105 19.40 16.27 16.40
N LYS A 106 19.04 16.01 17.67
CA LYS A 106 18.47 14.72 18.07
C LYS A 106 17.16 14.40 17.34
N ALA A 107 16.27 15.39 17.19
CA ALA A 107 15.03 15.22 16.44
C ALA A 107 15.28 14.94 14.95
N ARG A 108 16.31 15.59 14.36
CA ARG A 108 16.71 15.37 12.96
C ARG A 108 17.20 13.95 12.72
N ILE A 109 18.01 13.40 13.63
CA ILE A 109 18.51 12.01 13.55
C ILE A 109 17.33 11.03 13.55
N LEU A 110 16.40 11.19 14.51
CA LEU A 110 15.25 10.31 14.65
C LEU A 110 14.31 10.35 13.43
N ASN A 111 14.11 11.54 12.84
CA ASN A 111 13.28 11.72 11.64
C ASN A 111 13.86 11.01 10.40
N ASN A 112 15.19 11.05 10.26
CA ASN A 112 15.89 10.43 9.13
C ASN A 112 16.28 8.96 9.40
N ARG A 113 16.05 8.45 10.63
CA ARG A 113 16.44 7.10 11.07
C ARG A 113 17.92 6.78 10.79
N THR A 114 18.78 7.78 10.81
CA THR A 114 20.23 7.63 10.59
C THR A 114 20.90 6.82 11.70
N ASP A 115 20.19 6.54 12.79
CA ASP A 115 20.57 5.67 13.88
C ASP A 115 20.27 4.18 13.63
N LYS A 116 19.54 3.83 12.56
CA LYS A 116 19.13 2.45 12.26
C LYS A 116 19.78 1.96 10.97
N ASP A 117 19.98 0.65 10.89
CA ASP A 117 20.41 -0.01 9.65
C ASP A 117 19.35 0.16 8.56
N ASP A 118 19.79 0.39 7.33
CA ASP A 118 18.91 0.49 6.17
C ASP A 118 18.16 -0.84 5.97
N GLU A 119 16.86 -0.77 5.66
CA GLU A 119 16.09 -1.97 5.34
C GLU A 119 16.69 -2.63 4.09
N PRO A 120 17.00 -3.94 4.11
CA PRO A 120 17.54 -4.62 2.96
C PRO A 120 16.53 -4.51 1.81
N GLU A 121 17.01 -4.05 0.66
CA GLU A 121 16.18 -3.93 -0.53
C GLU A 121 15.72 -5.34 -0.93
N LEU A 122 14.43 -5.63 -0.72
CA LEU A 122 13.86 -6.91 -1.13
C LEU A 122 13.80 -6.92 -2.65
N GLU A 123 14.69 -7.68 -3.27
CA GLU A 123 14.77 -7.87 -4.71
C GLU A 123 13.59 -8.75 -5.19
N PHE A 124 12.37 -8.22 -5.13
CA PHE A 124 11.14 -8.92 -5.53
C PHE A 124 11.18 -9.42 -6.98
N ASP A 125 11.98 -8.78 -7.83
CA ASP A 125 12.20 -9.18 -9.22
C ASP A 125 12.93 -10.54 -9.35
N LYS A 126 13.65 -10.97 -8.30
CA LYS A 126 14.33 -12.28 -8.27
C LYS A 126 13.43 -13.40 -7.74
N ILE A 127 12.23 -13.10 -7.27
CA ILE A 127 11.30 -14.12 -6.78
C ILE A 127 10.63 -14.78 -8.00
N VAL A 128 11.17 -15.91 -8.43
CA VAL A 128 10.57 -16.73 -9.48
C VAL A 128 9.41 -17.53 -8.87
N PRO A 129 8.17 -17.42 -9.39
CA PRO A 129 7.07 -18.27 -8.97
C PRO A 129 7.44 -19.75 -9.13
N GLN A 130 7.29 -20.54 -8.06
CA GLN A 130 7.52 -21.98 -8.16
C GLN A 130 6.36 -22.62 -8.90
N ASN A 131 6.66 -23.24 -10.05
CA ASN A 131 5.69 -24.02 -10.80
C ASN A 131 5.57 -25.41 -10.16
N PHE A 132 4.56 -25.58 -9.30
CA PHE A 132 4.21 -26.91 -8.79
C PHE A 132 3.54 -27.72 -9.90
N ILE A 133 4.21 -28.77 -10.36
CA ILE A 133 3.62 -29.76 -11.25
C ILE A 133 3.23 -30.96 -10.39
N PRO A 134 1.93 -31.28 -10.27
CA PRO A 134 1.53 -32.53 -9.61
C PRO A 134 2.13 -33.70 -10.38
N THR A 135 2.93 -34.50 -9.70
CA THR A 135 3.61 -35.67 -10.27
C THR A 135 3.30 -36.89 -9.43
N ASP A 136 2.96 -37.99 -10.10
CA ASP A 136 2.72 -39.28 -9.47
C ASP A 136 4.03 -40.07 -9.26
N ASP A 137 5.19 -39.50 -9.63
CA ASP A 137 6.49 -40.14 -9.47
C ASP A 137 7.10 -39.81 -8.09
N PRO A 138 7.15 -40.78 -7.15
CA PRO A 138 7.70 -40.55 -5.81
C PRO A 138 9.22 -40.32 -5.82
N THR A 139 9.89 -40.55 -6.95
CA THR A 139 11.31 -40.24 -7.14
C THR A 139 11.58 -38.73 -7.04
N VAL A 140 10.59 -37.89 -7.37
CA VAL A 140 10.71 -36.42 -7.31
C VAL A 140 10.91 -35.90 -5.88
N ILE A 141 10.47 -36.66 -4.88
CA ILE A 141 10.67 -36.38 -3.45
C ILE A 141 11.73 -37.28 -2.80
N GLY A 142 12.53 -37.99 -3.62
CA GLY A 142 13.65 -38.82 -3.16
C GLY A 142 13.27 -40.22 -2.64
N ILE A 143 12.06 -40.70 -2.88
CA ILE A 143 11.62 -42.04 -2.47
C ILE A 143 11.93 -43.04 -3.59
N ALA A 144 12.60 -44.16 -3.24
CA ALA A 144 12.94 -45.20 -4.22
C ALA A 144 11.68 -45.87 -4.79
N LYS A 145 11.59 -45.93 -6.13
CA LYS A 145 10.47 -46.54 -6.85
C LYS A 145 10.37 -48.03 -6.55
N VAL A 146 9.19 -48.47 -6.10
CA VAL A 146 8.89 -49.91 -5.98
C VAL A 146 8.75 -50.51 -7.37
N VAL A 147 9.62 -51.46 -7.73
CA VAL A 147 9.56 -52.19 -9.01
C VAL A 147 8.22 -52.95 -9.10
N GLY A 148 7.49 -52.75 -10.19
CA GLY A 148 6.21 -53.44 -10.47
C GLY A 148 5.03 -53.00 -9.61
N LEU A 149 4.99 -51.72 -9.17
CA LEU A 149 3.93 -51.19 -8.31
C LEU A 149 2.51 -51.43 -8.86
N ARG A 150 2.27 -51.21 -10.16
CA ARG A 150 0.96 -51.42 -10.80
C ARG A 150 0.51 -52.88 -10.77
N ASP A 151 1.43 -53.82 -10.94
CA ASP A 151 1.11 -55.24 -10.88
C ASP A 151 0.81 -55.70 -9.45
N LYS A 152 1.48 -55.11 -8.46
CA LYS A 152 1.19 -55.32 -7.04
C LYS A 152 -0.18 -54.75 -6.65
N ILE A 153 -0.52 -53.54 -7.12
CA ILE A 153 -1.84 -52.94 -6.93
C ILE A 153 -2.92 -53.85 -7.52
N ARG A 154 -2.79 -54.26 -8.78
CA ARG A 154 -3.76 -55.15 -9.44
C ARG A 154 -3.90 -56.50 -8.73
N LYS A 155 -2.80 -57.05 -8.20
CA LYS A 155 -2.84 -58.29 -7.38
C LYS A 155 -3.59 -58.09 -6.07
N LEU A 156 -3.40 -56.94 -5.41
CA LEU A 156 -4.08 -56.61 -4.16
C LEU A 156 -5.57 -56.30 -4.39
N GLU A 157 -5.91 -55.51 -5.41
CA GLU A 157 -7.30 -55.28 -5.83
C GLU A 157 -8.02 -56.58 -6.16
N LYS A 158 -7.37 -57.50 -6.87
CA LYS A 158 -7.97 -58.81 -7.17
C LYS A 158 -8.15 -59.68 -5.92
N LYS A 159 -7.28 -59.52 -4.92
CA LYS A 159 -7.30 -60.31 -3.68
C LYS A 159 -8.32 -59.77 -2.66
N TYR A 160 -8.50 -58.45 -2.60
CA TYR A 160 -9.30 -57.79 -1.56
C TYR A 160 -10.54 -57.07 -2.10
N GLY A 161 -10.67 -56.89 -3.41
CA GLY A 161 -11.78 -56.17 -4.05
C GLY A 161 -12.98 -57.02 -4.43
N ARG A 162 -13.07 -58.27 -3.95
CA ARG A 162 -14.17 -59.17 -4.35
C ARG A 162 -15.28 -59.39 -3.32
N ASP A 163 -15.15 -58.85 -2.10
CA ASP A 163 -16.17 -59.03 -1.05
C ASP A 163 -16.51 -57.68 -0.39
N ILE A 164 -16.92 -56.69 -1.19
CA ILE A 164 -17.65 -55.55 -0.65
C ILE A 164 -19.10 -55.76 -1.09
N GLU A 165 -19.87 -56.43 -0.23
CA GLU A 165 -21.33 -56.40 -0.32
C GLU A 165 -21.77 -55.03 0.20
N ASP A 166 -22.36 -54.23 -0.69
CA ASP A 166 -23.04 -52.99 -0.27
C ASP A 166 -24.20 -53.40 0.65
N ALA A 167 -24.05 -53.16 1.94
CA ALA A 167 -25.11 -53.42 2.90
C ALA A 167 -26.28 -52.46 2.63
N GLU A 168 -27.45 -53.01 2.31
CA GLU A 168 -28.67 -52.21 2.21
C GLU A 168 -29.02 -51.63 3.58
N TYR A 169 -29.33 -50.34 3.59
CA TYR A 169 -29.70 -49.59 4.79
C TYR A 169 -30.94 -50.20 5.44
N GLN A 170 -30.82 -50.67 6.70
CA GLN A 170 -31.96 -51.04 7.52
C GLN A 170 -32.26 -49.91 8.51
N GLU A 171 -33.44 -49.30 8.35
CA GLU A 171 -33.99 -48.32 9.27
C GLU A 171 -34.43 -49.06 10.55
N VAL A 172 -33.80 -48.77 11.68
CA VAL A 172 -34.20 -49.32 12.98
C VAL A 172 -35.47 -48.60 13.42
N THR A 173 -36.62 -49.26 13.28
CA THR A 173 -37.88 -48.79 13.86
C THR A 173 -37.84 -49.01 15.36
N ASP A 174 -37.78 -47.92 16.12
CA ASP A 174 -37.92 -47.89 17.57
C ASP A 174 -39.40 -48.11 17.94
N ASP A 175 -39.84 -49.37 17.92
CA ASP A 175 -41.15 -49.76 18.46
C ASP A 175 -40.98 -50.19 19.92
N GLY A 176 -41.13 -49.21 20.81
CA GLY A 176 -41.32 -49.45 22.23
C GLY A 176 -42.61 -50.21 22.51
N THR A 177 -42.49 -51.42 23.06
CA THR A 177 -43.46 -52.13 23.93
C THR A 177 -42.70 -53.36 24.44
N GLY A 178 -42.40 -53.56 25.72
CA GLY A 178 -43.25 -53.42 26.88
C GLY A 178 -43.33 -54.79 27.55
N GLU A 179 -42.38 -55.09 28.45
CA GLU A 179 -42.51 -55.93 29.67
C GLU A 179 -41.27 -55.77 30.54
#